data_AF-A0A382B2M7-F1
#
_entry.id   AF-A0A382B2M7-F1
#
_cell.length_a   1.000
_cell.length_b   1.000
_cell.length_c   1.000
_cell.angle_alpha   90.00
_cell.angle_beta   90.00
_cell.angle_gamma   90.00
#
_symmetry.space_group_name_H-M   'P 1'
#
loop_
_entity.id
_entity.type
_entity.pdbx_description
1 polymer ?
#
loop_
_entity_poly.entity_id
_entity_poly.type
_entity_poly.pdbx_seq_one_letter_code
_entity_poly.pdbx_strand_id
1 'polypeptide(L)'
;MVAKRTSLKPTNTRSRRSVRSTRHGGTRFQIPQIARDILLCFGLFLLLVFVYRDYIIEGKVDVVPDSINQGAPFDRFAVEFSETYGRTPLWYPHVFSGMPFQASGSYQSLQYSYETLLLILLPDSLFRGLHGRYLFHLLLGAISMFLLARALSLSRPAAFIAAAAFILNSHVVGTDHVNRLASFMHIPLIFLAVYRLFERYHIIWAILLGGAFGSQIGSYHPQIAHYTGMMLGLYVVYMVIMHLLDKKPVKPLVLSCGLFGLALVLATAIAAVIVL
;
A
#
# COMPACT_ATOMS: atom_id res chain seq x y z
N MET A 1 12.92 -54.20 69.82
CA MET A 1 14.29 -54.41 70.34
C MET A 1 15.21 -54.50 69.13
N VAL A 2 16.40 -53.87 69.20
CA VAL A 2 17.45 -53.77 68.16
C VAL A 2 17.16 -52.80 67.00
N ALA A 3 18.03 -51.91 66.53
CA ALA A 3 19.03 -51.00 67.09
C ALA A 3 19.49 -50.12 65.91
N LYS A 4 19.61 -48.80 66.11
CA LYS A 4 20.22 -47.87 65.13
C LYS A 4 21.68 -48.27 64.86
N ARG A 5 22.13 -48.19 63.60
CA ARG A 5 23.54 -47.99 63.26
C ARG A 5 23.72 -46.91 62.20
N THR A 6 24.77 -46.16 62.46
CA THR A 6 25.24 -44.87 61.95
C THR A 6 26.05 -44.97 60.66
N SER A 7 25.91 -43.92 59.83
CA SER A 7 26.97 -43.19 59.10
C SER A 7 28.28 -43.90 58.79
N LEU A 8 28.64 -43.98 57.49
CA LEU A 8 30.01 -43.90 56.98
C LEU A 8 30.01 -43.31 55.55
N LYS A 9 30.60 -42.13 55.38
CA LYS A 9 31.09 -41.64 54.08
C LYS A 9 32.43 -42.32 53.77
N PRO A 10 32.75 -42.50 52.49
CA PRO A 10 34.13 -42.31 52.04
C PRO A 10 34.23 -41.27 50.93
N THR A 11 35.28 -40.48 51.06
CA THR A 11 35.77 -39.44 50.18
C THR A 11 36.43 -40.00 48.91
N ASN A 12 36.06 -39.38 47.78
CA ASN A 12 36.92 -38.86 46.71
C ASN A 12 37.92 -39.82 46.01
N THR A 13 37.79 -39.98 44.68
CA THR A 13 38.92 -39.90 43.73
C THR A 13 38.48 -40.07 42.26
N ARG A 14 39.18 -39.31 41.39
CA ARG A 14 39.39 -39.49 39.94
C ARG A 14 38.37 -38.91 38.95
N SER A 15 38.65 -37.65 38.59
CA SER A 15 39.09 -37.27 37.24
C SER A 15 38.34 -37.91 36.05
N ARG A 16 37.29 -37.24 35.58
CA ARG A 16 36.93 -37.23 34.16
C ARG A 16 36.88 -35.80 33.67
N ARG A 17 37.95 -35.37 33.00
CA ARG A 17 37.95 -34.23 32.09
C ARG A 17 36.81 -34.43 31.09
N SER A 18 35.70 -33.72 31.24
CA SER A 18 34.76 -33.56 30.14
C SER A 18 35.41 -32.65 29.13
N VAL A 19 35.78 -33.21 27.98
CA VAL A 19 36.21 -32.49 26.79
C VAL A 19 35.16 -31.42 26.50
N ARG A 20 35.52 -30.16 26.78
CA ARG A 20 34.75 -28.99 26.39
C ARG A 20 34.91 -28.91 24.88
N SER A 21 33.93 -29.45 24.15
CA SER A 21 33.79 -29.23 22.71
C SER A 21 33.65 -27.73 22.50
N THR A 22 34.75 -27.10 22.11
CA THR A 22 34.80 -25.74 21.61
C THR A 22 34.12 -25.74 20.24
N ARG A 23 32.79 -25.74 20.23
CA ARG A 23 32.04 -25.27 19.06
C ARG A 23 32.53 -23.85 18.80
N HIS A 24 33.36 -23.69 17.77
CA HIS A 24 33.68 -22.40 17.18
C HIS A 24 32.36 -21.70 16.89
N GLY A 25 32.01 -20.76 17.76
CA GLY A 25 30.96 -19.79 17.51
C GLY A 25 31.46 -18.88 16.41
N GLY A 26 31.33 -19.33 15.15
CA GLY A 26 31.33 -18.42 14.02
C GLY A 26 30.23 -17.41 14.31
N THR A 27 30.62 -16.17 14.55
CA THR A 27 29.72 -15.02 14.68
C THR A 27 29.02 -14.91 13.33
N ARG A 28 27.90 -15.62 13.17
CA ARG A 28 26.97 -15.40 12.07
C ARG A 28 26.62 -13.94 12.13
N PHE A 29 27.08 -13.16 11.16
CA PHE A 29 26.77 -11.75 11.03
C PHE A 29 25.24 -11.64 10.96
N GLN A 30 24.61 -11.31 12.09
CA GLN A 30 23.15 -11.22 12.16
C GLN A 30 22.76 -9.87 11.60
N ILE A 31 22.35 -9.86 10.33
CA ILE A 31 21.81 -8.66 9.70
C ILE A 31 20.63 -8.16 10.56
N PRO A 32 20.63 -6.87 10.98
CA PRO A 32 19.53 -6.29 11.73
C PRO A 32 18.18 -6.56 11.06
N GLN A 33 17.13 -6.77 11.85
CA GLN A 33 15.81 -7.13 11.33
C GLN A 33 15.29 -6.14 10.27
N ILE A 34 15.55 -4.84 10.48
CA ILE A 34 15.20 -3.76 9.56
C ILE A 34 16.00 -3.87 8.26
N ALA A 35 17.30 -4.16 8.33
CA ALA A 35 18.13 -4.31 7.14
C ALA A 35 17.69 -5.50 6.27
N ARG A 36 17.16 -6.58 6.88
CA ARG A 36 16.54 -7.67 6.12
C ARG A 36 15.25 -7.24 5.41
N ASP A 37 14.43 -6.43 6.06
CA ASP A 37 13.18 -5.94 5.46
C ASP A 37 13.49 -4.96 4.31
N ILE A 38 14.49 -4.09 4.48
CA ILE A 38 15.00 -3.20 3.42
C ILE A 38 15.53 -4.03 2.23
N LEU A 39 16.31 -5.07 2.49
CA LEU A 39 16.85 -5.92 1.42
C LEU A 39 15.74 -6.60 0.62
N LEU A 40 14.66 -7.02 1.28
CA LEU A 40 13.51 -7.63 0.61
C LEU A 40 12.70 -6.60 -0.18
N CYS A 41 12.50 -5.39 0.34
CA CYS A 41 11.88 -4.29 -0.41
C CYS A 41 12.74 -3.91 -1.63
N PHE A 42 14.07 -3.92 -1.49
CA PHE A 42 14.98 -3.72 -2.61
C PHE A 42 14.89 -4.86 -3.63
N GLY A 43 14.74 -6.10 -3.17
CA GLY A 43 14.44 -7.24 -4.04
C GLY A 43 13.14 -7.07 -4.82
N LEU A 44 12.07 -6.54 -4.19
CA LEU A 44 10.81 -6.22 -4.87
C LEU A 44 11.00 -5.12 -5.92
N PHE A 45 11.78 -4.08 -5.61
CA PHE A 45 12.14 -3.04 -6.57
C PHE A 45 12.85 -3.63 -7.80
N LEU A 46 13.87 -4.48 -7.60
CA LEU A 46 14.57 -5.12 -8.70
C LEU A 46 13.66 -6.04 -9.52
N LEU A 47 12.77 -6.78 -8.87
CA LEU A 47 11.77 -7.62 -9.53
C LEU A 47 10.83 -6.79 -10.41
N LEU A 48 10.34 -5.66 -9.90
CA LEU A 48 9.49 -4.73 -10.64
C LEU A 48 10.21 -4.17 -11.86
N VAL A 49 11.45 -3.68 -11.69
CA VAL A 49 12.25 -3.16 -12.80
C VAL A 49 12.53 -4.26 -13.84
N PHE A 50 12.78 -5.50 -13.42
CA PHE A 50 13.03 -6.60 -14.35
C PHE A 50 11.80 -7.01 -15.17
N VAL A 51 10.65 -7.16 -14.51
CA VAL A 51 9.40 -7.60 -15.15
C VAL A 51 8.76 -6.49 -15.97
N TYR A 52 8.69 -5.29 -15.43
CA TYR A 52 8.03 -4.13 -16.06
C TYR A 52 9.03 -3.20 -16.76
N ARG A 53 10.22 -3.69 -17.14
CA ARG A 53 11.26 -2.87 -17.79
C ARG A 53 10.75 -2.13 -19.03
N ASP A 54 9.88 -2.77 -19.80
CA ASP A 54 9.30 -2.22 -21.02
C ASP A 54 8.40 -1.00 -20.70
N TYR A 55 7.68 -1.04 -19.57
CA TYR A 55 6.84 0.07 -19.12
C TYR A 55 7.65 1.15 -18.40
N ILE A 56 8.65 0.77 -17.61
CA ILE A 56 9.45 1.67 -16.77
C ILE A 56 10.56 2.36 -17.57
N ILE A 57 11.37 1.58 -18.30
CA ILE A 57 12.54 2.07 -19.03
C ILE A 57 12.16 2.53 -20.43
N GLU A 58 11.44 1.68 -21.19
CA GLU A 58 11.11 1.98 -22.59
C GLU A 58 9.85 2.83 -22.74
N GLY A 59 9.01 2.91 -21.72
CA GLY A 59 7.79 3.71 -21.76
C GLY A 59 6.69 3.16 -22.62
N LYS A 60 6.68 1.85 -22.86
CA LYS A 60 5.60 1.23 -23.61
C LYS A 60 4.29 1.48 -22.89
N VAL A 61 3.32 1.99 -23.64
CA VAL A 61 1.93 2.12 -23.20
C VAL A 61 1.13 1.17 -24.07
N ASP A 62 0.30 0.34 -23.45
CA ASP A 62 -0.59 -0.53 -24.20
C ASP A 62 -1.59 0.32 -24.99
N VAL A 63 -1.53 0.15 -26.31
CA VAL A 63 -2.37 0.89 -27.24
C VAL A 63 -3.67 0.11 -27.41
N VAL A 64 -4.64 0.44 -26.55
CA VAL A 64 -5.98 -0.17 -26.57
C VAL A 64 -6.96 0.76 -27.30
N PRO A 65 -7.98 0.23 -28.00
CA PRO A 65 -8.93 1.05 -28.75
C PRO A 65 -9.54 2.19 -27.93
N ASP A 66 -9.78 2.00 -26.64
CA ASP A 66 -10.37 3.04 -25.78
C ASP A 66 -9.38 4.20 -25.52
N SER A 67 -8.10 3.91 -25.31
CA SER A 67 -7.06 4.94 -25.16
C SER A 67 -6.91 5.79 -26.42
N ILE A 68 -7.05 5.20 -27.61
CA ILE A 68 -6.98 5.93 -28.89
C ILE A 68 -8.28 6.68 -29.18
N ASN A 69 -9.43 6.01 -29.07
CA ASN A 69 -10.71 6.52 -29.55
C ASN A 69 -11.39 7.45 -28.55
N GLN A 70 -11.03 7.37 -27.27
CA GLN A 70 -11.62 8.19 -26.21
C GLN A 70 -10.58 9.01 -25.45
N GLY A 71 -9.53 8.38 -24.92
CA GLY A 71 -8.53 9.05 -24.08
C GLY A 71 -7.83 10.21 -24.78
N ALA A 72 -7.19 9.95 -25.93
CA ALA A 72 -6.45 10.97 -26.66
C ALA A 72 -7.32 12.16 -27.15
N PRO A 73 -8.54 11.96 -27.70
CA PRO A 73 -9.45 13.07 -28.03
C PRO A 73 -9.88 13.90 -26.82
N PHE A 74 -10.12 13.28 -25.67
CA PHE A 74 -10.51 13.98 -24.44
C PHE A 74 -9.36 14.83 -23.91
N ASP A 75 -8.16 14.27 -23.83
CA ASP A 75 -6.97 14.99 -23.37
C ASP A 75 -6.63 16.16 -24.29
N ARG A 76 -6.69 15.94 -25.60
CA ARG A 76 -6.45 17.00 -26.59
C ARG A 76 -7.45 18.15 -26.45
N PHE A 77 -8.73 17.84 -26.35
CA PHE A 77 -9.76 18.86 -26.14
C PHE A 77 -9.56 19.61 -24.81
N ALA A 78 -9.20 18.90 -23.74
CA ALA A 78 -8.92 19.50 -22.43
C ALA A 78 -7.77 20.52 -22.49
N VAL A 79 -6.67 20.15 -23.15
CA VAL A 79 -5.50 21.02 -23.33
C VAL A 79 -5.85 22.22 -24.20
N GLU A 80 -6.38 22.00 -25.40
CA GLU A 80 -6.71 23.08 -26.35
C GLU A 80 -7.71 24.08 -25.75
N PHE A 81 -8.73 23.59 -25.02
CA PHE A 81 -9.69 24.44 -24.34
C PHE A 81 -9.05 25.25 -23.21
N SER A 82 -8.20 24.62 -22.40
CA SER A 82 -7.53 25.29 -21.27
C SER A 82 -6.54 26.35 -21.77
N GLU A 83 -5.80 26.08 -22.84
CA GLU A 83 -4.90 27.04 -23.48
C GLU A 83 -5.65 28.23 -24.10
N THR A 84 -6.80 27.97 -24.72
CA THR A 84 -7.60 29.01 -25.39
C THR A 84 -8.36 29.90 -24.41
N TYR A 85 -8.98 29.31 -23.38
CA TYR A 85 -9.92 30.01 -22.49
C TYR A 85 -9.40 30.22 -21.08
N GLY A 86 -8.22 29.69 -20.74
CA GLY A 86 -7.61 29.82 -19.41
C GLY A 86 -8.40 29.15 -18.29
N ARG A 87 -9.27 28.19 -18.60
CA ARG A 87 -10.13 27.50 -17.62
C ARG A 87 -10.43 26.07 -18.04
N THR A 88 -10.74 25.22 -17.07
CA THR A 88 -11.13 23.82 -17.29
C THR A 88 -12.47 23.72 -18.03
N PRO A 89 -12.59 22.87 -19.07
CA PRO A 89 -13.86 22.62 -19.74
C PRO A 89 -14.85 21.82 -18.88
N LEU A 90 -16.04 22.38 -18.65
CA LEU A 90 -17.13 21.71 -17.91
C LEU A 90 -18.03 20.86 -18.82
N TRP A 91 -18.02 21.10 -20.12
CA TRP A 91 -18.88 20.42 -21.10
C TRP A 91 -18.06 19.94 -22.29
N TYR A 92 -18.26 18.68 -22.69
CA TYR A 92 -17.63 18.09 -23.87
C TYR A 92 -18.70 17.90 -24.95
N PRO A 93 -18.67 18.63 -26.07
CA PRO A 93 -19.81 18.68 -27.00
C PRO A 93 -19.82 17.53 -28.02
N HIS A 94 -18.74 16.75 -28.16
CA HIS A 94 -18.56 15.85 -29.30
C HIS A 94 -19.13 14.43 -29.09
N VAL A 95 -19.79 14.15 -27.96
CA VAL A 95 -20.41 12.84 -27.64
C VAL A 95 -21.88 13.05 -27.31
N PHE A 96 -22.78 12.42 -28.08
CA PHE A 96 -24.24 12.41 -27.82
C PHE A 96 -24.91 13.77 -27.53
N SER A 97 -24.61 14.81 -28.32
CA SER A 97 -25.05 16.22 -28.08
C SER A 97 -24.40 16.88 -26.86
N GLY A 98 -23.44 16.19 -26.27
CA GLY A 98 -22.54 16.64 -25.25
C GLY A 98 -22.73 15.92 -23.92
N MET A 99 -21.70 16.00 -23.09
CA MET A 99 -21.69 15.41 -21.75
C MET A 99 -20.99 16.34 -20.75
N PRO A 100 -21.36 16.28 -19.46
CA PRO A 100 -20.68 17.05 -18.42
C PRO A 100 -19.26 16.49 -18.24
N PHE A 101 -18.25 17.22 -18.73
CA PHE A 101 -16.93 16.65 -18.95
C PHE A 101 -16.20 16.33 -17.64
N GLN A 102 -16.11 17.30 -16.73
CA GLN A 102 -15.51 17.07 -15.40
C GLN A 102 -16.34 16.07 -14.58
N ALA A 103 -17.67 16.24 -14.51
CA ALA A 103 -18.53 15.38 -13.69
C ALA A 103 -18.66 13.94 -14.22
N SER A 104 -18.40 13.70 -15.51
CA SER A 104 -18.38 12.35 -16.09
C SER A 104 -17.17 11.52 -15.62
N GLY A 105 -16.16 12.14 -15.01
CA GLY A 105 -14.91 11.48 -14.66
C GLY A 105 -14.01 11.17 -15.87
N SER A 106 -14.39 11.64 -17.07
CA SER A 106 -13.60 11.49 -18.29
C SER A 106 -12.43 12.49 -18.40
N TYR A 107 -12.41 13.52 -17.56
CA TYR A 107 -11.33 14.50 -17.51
C TYR A 107 -10.12 13.92 -16.75
N GLN A 108 -9.19 13.31 -17.48
CA GLN A 108 -8.08 12.57 -16.85
C GLN A 108 -6.98 13.47 -16.27
N SER A 109 -6.91 14.75 -16.65
CA SER A 109 -5.85 15.66 -16.21
C SER A 109 -6.06 16.28 -14.83
N LEU A 110 -7.23 16.12 -14.20
CA LEU A 110 -7.50 16.58 -12.81
C LEU A 110 -7.22 15.49 -11.77
N GLN A 111 -6.24 14.61 -11.99
CA GLN A 111 -5.88 13.58 -11.00
C GLN A 111 -5.19 14.20 -9.78
N TYR A 112 -5.82 14.07 -8.62
CA TYR A 112 -5.28 14.46 -7.31
C TYR A 112 -4.99 13.21 -6.49
N SER A 113 -3.86 12.57 -6.80
CA SER A 113 -3.38 11.40 -6.06
C SER A 113 -2.06 11.72 -5.36
N TYR A 114 -1.50 10.76 -4.62
CA TYR A 114 -0.13 10.87 -4.09
C TYR A 114 0.91 11.19 -5.16
N GLU A 115 0.64 10.82 -6.41
CA GLU A 115 1.48 11.19 -7.54
C GLU A 115 1.57 12.71 -7.73
N THR A 116 0.46 13.44 -7.59
CA THR A 116 0.41 14.90 -7.71
C THR A 116 1.32 15.56 -6.66
N LEU A 117 1.38 15.01 -5.45
CA LEU A 117 2.32 15.48 -4.43
C LEU A 117 3.77 15.22 -4.82
N LEU A 118 4.07 14.08 -5.45
CA LEU A 118 5.43 13.78 -5.91
C LEU A 118 5.87 14.68 -7.07
N LEU A 119 4.98 15.00 -7.99
CA LEU A 119 5.24 15.93 -9.09
C LEU A 119 5.56 17.35 -8.61
N ILE A 120 5.02 17.77 -7.46
CA ILE A 120 5.37 19.05 -6.82
C ILE A 120 6.78 19.00 -6.19
N LEU A 121 7.18 17.83 -5.66
CA LEU A 121 8.41 17.66 -4.89
C LEU A 121 9.63 17.29 -5.73
N LEU A 122 9.43 16.65 -6.89
CA LEU A 122 10.51 16.13 -7.75
C LEU A 122 10.61 16.91 -9.05
N PRO A 123 11.82 17.06 -9.63
CA PRO A 123 11.99 17.61 -10.97
C PRO A 123 11.22 16.79 -12.00
N ASP A 124 10.39 17.47 -12.76
CA ASP A 124 9.46 16.90 -13.72
C ASP A 124 10.17 16.06 -14.82
N SER A 125 11.39 16.47 -15.18
CA SER A 125 12.26 15.73 -16.12
C SER A 125 12.69 14.36 -15.59
N LEU A 126 12.93 14.23 -14.29
CA LEU A 126 13.32 12.98 -13.65
C LEU A 126 12.13 12.03 -13.54
N PHE A 127 10.95 12.56 -13.18
CA PHE A 127 9.74 11.78 -13.01
C PHE A 127 9.20 11.27 -14.35
N ARG A 128 9.23 12.11 -15.40
CA ARG A 128 8.78 11.71 -16.74
C ARG A 128 9.79 10.82 -17.47
N GLY A 129 11.09 11.01 -17.28
CA GLY A 129 12.14 10.26 -17.98
C GLY A 129 12.19 8.75 -17.66
N LEU A 130 11.59 8.31 -16.55
CA LEU A 130 11.52 6.90 -16.15
C LEU A 130 10.09 6.37 -16.05
N HIS A 131 9.12 7.04 -16.67
CA HIS A 131 7.70 6.71 -16.51
C HIS A 131 7.34 6.56 -15.02
N GLY A 132 7.85 7.49 -14.21
CA GLY A 132 7.94 7.40 -12.76
C GLY A 132 6.59 7.18 -12.07
N ARG A 133 5.50 7.62 -12.71
CA ARG A 133 4.12 7.34 -12.31
C ARG A 133 3.84 5.85 -12.13
N TYR A 134 4.17 5.03 -13.14
CA TYR A 134 3.90 3.60 -13.14
C TYR A 134 4.73 2.88 -12.07
N LEU A 135 6.03 3.18 -12.04
CA LEU A 135 6.96 2.64 -11.04
C LEU A 135 6.56 3.03 -9.61
N PHE A 136 6.16 4.29 -9.40
CA PHE A 136 5.76 4.80 -8.10
C PHE A 136 4.57 4.00 -7.54
N HIS A 137 3.50 3.84 -8.31
CA HIS A 137 2.32 3.11 -7.84
C HIS A 137 2.65 1.64 -7.59
N LEU A 138 3.43 0.99 -8.45
CA LEU A 138 3.85 -0.39 -8.21
C LEU A 138 4.68 -0.54 -6.94
N LEU A 139 5.59 0.39 -6.65
CA LEU A 139 6.37 0.38 -5.41
C LEU A 139 5.51 0.65 -4.19
N LEU A 140 4.59 1.62 -4.29
CA LEU A 140 3.62 1.91 -3.24
C LEU A 140 2.82 0.66 -2.88
N GLY A 141 2.29 -0.05 -3.86
CA GLY A 141 1.55 -1.29 -3.68
C GLY A 141 2.43 -2.43 -3.12
N ALA A 142 3.61 -2.65 -3.71
CA ALA A 142 4.55 -3.70 -3.27
C ALA A 142 4.97 -3.52 -1.81
N ILE A 143 5.44 -2.33 -1.45
CA ILE A 143 5.92 -2.02 -0.10
C ILE A 143 4.76 -2.07 0.88
N SER A 144 3.61 -1.48 0.54
CA SER A 144 2.44 -1.49 1.44
C SER A 144 1.91 -2.91 1.67
N MET A 145 1.91 -3.76 0.64
CA MET A 145 1.51 -5.17 0.77
C MET A 145 2.51 -5.97 1.60
N PHE A 146 3.81 -5.75 1.40
CA PHE A 146 4.84 -6.36 2.25
C PHE A 146 4.65 -5.96 3.71
N LEU A 147 4.48 -4.66 3.99
CA LEU A 147 4.27 -4.14 5.34
C LEU A 147 2.95 -4.64 5.96
N LEU A 148 1.87 -4.75 5.18
CA LEU A 148 0.61 -5.35 5.60
C LEU A 148 0.81 -6.81 6.02
N ALA A 149 1.45 -7.62 5.17
CA ALA A 149 1.74 -9.02 5.50
C ALA A 149 2.59 -9.14 6.76
N ARG A 150 3.59 -8.26 6.94
CA ARG A 150 4.40 -8.21 8.18
C ARG A 150 3.57 -7.79 9.40
N ALA A 151 2.63 -6.87 9.24
CA ALA A 151 1.72 -6.46 10.32
C ALA A 151 0.76 -7.60 10.73
N LEU A 152 0.36 -8.43 9.77
CA LEU A 152 -0.40 -9.66 9.98
C LEU A 152 0.46 -10.85 10.47
N SER A 153 1.70 -10.58 10.89
CA SER A 153 2.63 -11.57 11.46
C SER A 153 3.09 -12.69 10.51
N LEU A 154 2.95 -12.53 9.19
CA LEU A 154 3.50 -13.48 8.21
C LEU A 154 5.03 -13.47 8.23
N SER A 155 5.66 -14.60 7.93
CA SER A 155 7.12 -14.69 7.79
C SER A 155 7.64 -13.78 6.67
N ARG A 156 8.91 -13.38 6.72
CA ARG A 156 9.54 -12.52 5.70
C ARG A 156 9.42 -13.08 4.26
N PRO A 157 9.70 -14.37 4.02
CA PRO A 157 9.48 -14.97 2.69
C PRO A 157 8.02 -14.94 2.28
N ALA A 158 7.09 -15.23 3.20
CA ALA A 158 5.66 -15.18 2.91
C ALA A 158 5.19 -13.75 2.58
N ALA A 159 5.70 -12.74 3.29
CA ALA A 159 5.41 -11.33 3.00
C ALA A 159 5.98 -10.89 1.65
N PHE A 160 7.19 -11.33 1.29
CA PHE A 160 7.77 -11.07 -0.03
C PHE A 160 6.92 -11.71 -1.13
N ILE A 161 6.53 -12.98 -0.97
CA ILE A 161 5.68 -13.69 -1.94
C ILE A 161 4.31 -13.01 -2.06
N ALA A 162 3.71 -12.58 -0.94
CA ALA A 162 2.43 -11.87 -0.96
C ALA A 162 2.52 -10.54 -1.72
N ALA A 163 3.58 -9.76 -1.50
CA ALA A 163 3.83 -8.52 -2.24
C ALA A 163 4.09 -8.77 -3.72
N ALA A 164 4.93 -9.75 -4.06
CA ALA A 164 5.22 -10.14 -5.44
C ALA A 164 3.95 -10.65 -6.16
N ALA A 165 3.15 -11.50 -5.52
CA ALA A 165 1.90 -11.99 -6.09
C ALA A 165 0.88 -10.87 -6.32
N PHE A 166 0.84 -9.88 -5.44
CA PHE A 166 -0.03 -8.71 -5.59
C PHE A 166 0.35 -7.85 -6.80
N ILE A 167 1.63 -7.52 -6.95
CA ILE A 167 2.12 -6.65 -8.04
C ILE A 167 2.30 -7.37 -9.38
N LEU A 168 2.34 -8.71 -9.39
CA LEU A 168 2.46 -9.52 -10.61
C LEU A 168 1.12 -10.14 -11.05
N ASN A 169 0.01 -9.70 -10.46
CA ASN A 169 -1.31 -10.19 -10.85
C ASN A 169 -1.64 -9.79 -12.31
N SER A 170 -2.32 -10.67 -13.05
CA SER A 170 -2.74 -10.43 -14.44
C SER A 170 -3.56 -9.15 -14.62
N HIS A 171 -4.33 -8.72 -13.61
CA HIS A 171 -5.07 -7.45 -13.66
C HIS A 171 -4.17 -6.21 -13.65
N VAL A 172 -2.96 -6.31 -13.10
CA VAL A 172 -1.95 -5.25 -13.09
C VAL A 172 -1.16 -5.25 -14.40
N VAL A 173 -0.89 -6.45 -14.94
CA VAL A 173 -0.13 -6.63 -16.19
C VAL A 173 -0.96 -6.27 -17.43
N GLY A 174 -2.28 -6.48 -17.40
CA GLY A 174 -3.16 -6.26 -18.54
C GLY A 174 -4.08 -5.04 -18.44
N THR A 175 -3.76 -4.07 -17.57
CA THR A 175 -4.55 -2.84 -17.46
C THR A 175 -4.01 -1.75 -18.36
N ASP A 176 -4.87 -1.29 -19.26
CA ASP A 176 -4.68 -0.18 -20.19
C ASP A 176 -4.89 1.19 -19.55
N HIS A 177 -5.59 1.24 -18.42
CA HIS A 177 -5.84 2.45 -17.67
C HIS A 177 -4.92 2.58 -16.45
N VAL A 178 -3.96 3.52 -16.51
CA VAL A 178 -3.04 3.80 -15.39
C VAL A 178 -3.81 4.20 -14.11
N ASN A 179 -4.97 4.83 -14.26
CA ASN A 179 -5.87 5.23 -13.18
C ASN A 179 -6.38 4.02 -12.37
N ARG A 180 -6.64 2.92 -13.08
CA ARG A 180 -7.08 1.65 -12.50
C ARG A 180 -5.94 1.02 -11.70
N LEU A 181 -4.75 0.99 -12.28
CA LEU A 181 -3.53 0.54 -11.60
C LEU A 181 -3.30 1.34 -10.31
N ALA A 182 -3.27 2.67 -10.42
CA ALA A 182 -3.08 3.57 -9.29
C ALA A 182 -4.09 3.26 -8.18
N SER A 183 -5.38 3.10 -8.53
CA SER A 183 -6.44 2.78 -7.57
C SER A 183 -6.21 1.45 -6.85
N PHE A 184 -5.78 0.40 -7.55
CA PHE A 184 -5.48 -0.89 -6.90
C PHE A 184 -4.29 -0.79 -5.94
N MET A 185 -3.24 -0.05 -6.30
CA MET A 185 -2.01 0.03 -5.51
C MET A 185 -2.18 0.72 -4.15
N HIS A 186 -3.27 1.47 -3.94
CA HIS A 186 -3.61 2.05 -2.64
C HIS A 186 -4.22 1.03 -1.67
N ILE A 187 -4.83 -0.06 -2.16
CA ILE A 187 -5.59 -1.01 -1.33
C ILE A 187 -4.74 -1.57 -0.17
N PRO A 188 -3.51 -2.07 -0.38
CA PRO A 188 -2.74 -2.62 0.73
C PRO A 188 -2.39 -1.58 1.80
N LEU A 189 -2.17 -0.31 1.39
CA LEU A 189 -1.90 0.77 2.32
C LEU A 189 -3.13 1.12 3.16
N ILE A 190 -4.32 1.16 2.55
CA ILE A 190 -5.60 1.37 3.23
C ILE A 190 -5.81 0.29 4.30
N PHE A 191 -5.64 -0.99 3.93
CA PHE A 191 -5.80 -2.10 4.87
C PHE A 191 -4.71 -2.14 5.95
N LEU A 192 -3.46 -1.79 5.62
CA LEU A 192 -2.38 -1.65 6.60
C LEU A 192 -2.71 -0.55 7.61
N ALA A 193 -3.16 0.62 7.13
CA ALA A 193 -3.45 1.76 7.97
C ALA A 193 -4.63 1.48 8.91
N VAL A 194 -5.75 0.93 8.42
CA VAL A 194 -6.88 0.58 9.29
C VAL A 194 -6.51 -0.53 10.28
N TYR A 195 -5.75 -1.55 9.87
CA TYR A 195 -5.30 -2.60 10.79
C TYR A 195 -4.46 -2.03 11.94
N ARG A 196 -3.46 -1.19 11.60
CA ARG A 196 -2.60 -0.54 12.59
C ARG A 196 -3.34 0.52 13.42
N LEU A 197 -4.38 1.13 12.87
CA LEU A 197 -5.21 2.08 13.60
C LEU A 197 -5.96 1.41 14.77
N PHE A 198 -6.47 0.19 14.55
CA PHE A 198 -7.11 -0.62 15.59
C PHE A 198 -6.11 -1.35 16.51
N GLU A 199 -4.86 -1.54 16.08
CA GLU A 199 -3.82 -2.12 16.93
C GLU A 199 -3.15 -1.06 17.83
N ARG A 200 -2.89 0.14 17.30
CA ARG A 200 -2.02 1.16 17.93
C ARG A 200 -2.73 2.43 18.36
N TYR A 201 -3.95 2.69 17.87
CA TYR A 201 -4.76 3.85 18.26
C TYR A 201 -4.08 5.21 18.05
N HIS A 202 -3.23 5.32 17.02
CA HIS A 202 -2.37 6.49 16.79
C HIS A 202 -2.79 7.28 15.55
N ILE A 203 -2.78 8.61 15.64
CA ILE A 203 -3.27 9.52 14.60
C ILE A 203 -2.55 9.38 13.25
N ILE A 204 -1.27 8.97 13.25
CA ILE A 204 -0.53 8.73 12.00
C ILE A 204 -1.24 7.72 11.09
N TRP A 205 -1.91 6.71 11.66
CA TRP A 205 -2.62 5.71 10.89
C TRP A 205 -3.95 6.24 10.36
N ALA A 206 -4.56 7.20 11.05
CA ALA A 206 -5.73 7.92 10.54
C ALA A 206 -5.35 8.81 9.36
N ILE A 207 -4.20 9.51 9.45
CA ILE A 207 -3.67 10.34 8.36
C ILE A 207 -3.32 9.47 7.15
N LEU A 208 -2.62 8.35 7.36
CA LEU A 208 -2.28 7.41 6.28
C LEU A 208 -3.54 6.79 5.65
N LEU A 209 -4.53 6.40 6.46
CA LEU A 209 -5.79 5.85 5.95
C LEU A 209 -6.56 6.88 5.14
N GLY A 210 -6.76 8.09 5.69
CA GLY A 210 -7.49 9.15 5.02
C GLY A 210 -6.78 9.64 3.77
N GLY A 211 -5.46 9.80 3.83
CA GLY A 211 -4.63 10.11 2.68
C GLY A 211 -4.70 9.05 1.59
N ALA A 212 -4.59 7.77 1.95
CA ALA A 212 -4.53 6.68 0.97
C ALA A 212 -5.89 6.45 0.32
N PHE A 213 -6.96 6.50 1.12
CA PHE A 213 -8.31 6.37 0.60
C PHE A 213 -8.75 7.60 -0.20
N GLY A 214 -8.42 8.81 0.26
CA GLY A 214 -8.63 10.05 -0.49
C GLY A 214 -7.88 10.05 -1.83
N SER A 215 -6.61 9.64 -1.83
CA SER A 215 -5.80 9.47 -3.04
C SER A 215 -6.35 8.40 -3.98
N GLN A 216 -6.91 7.31 -3.44
CA GLN A 216 -7.58 6.28 -4.24
C GLN A 216 -8.83 6.83 -4.94
N ILE A 217 -9.66 7.62 -4.24
CA ILE A 217 -10.80 8.32 -4.84
C ILE A 217 -10.30 9.32 -5.89
N GLY A 218 -9.21 10.04 -5.57
CA GLY A 218 -8.46 10.96 -6.44
C GLY A 218 -7.79 10.35 -7.66
N SER A 219 -7.77 9.02 -7.77
CA SER A 219 -7.25 8.31 -8.93
C SER A 219 -8.30 8.14 -10.05
N TYR A 220 -9.49 8.74 -9.94
CA TYR A 220 -10.56 8.75 -10.96
C TYR A 220 -11.03 7.36 -11.43
N HIS A 221 -11.05 6.40 -10.51
CA HIS A 221 -11.71 5.10 -10.74
C HIS A 221 -12.74 4.81 -9.64
N PRO A 222 -13.90 5.49 -9.66
CA PRO A 222 -14.86 5.47 -8.55
C PRO A 222 -15.35 4.06 -8.19
N GLN A 223 -15.42 3.15 -9.16
CA GLN A 223 -15.81 1.77 -8.93
C GLN A 223 -14.85 1.03 -7.98
N ILE A 224 -13.53 1.19 -8.13
CA ILE A 224 -12.55 0.52 -7.26
C ILE A 224 -12.57 1.14 -5.86
N ALA A 225 -12.64 2.47 -5.79
CA ALA A 225 -12.76 3.18 -4.52
C ALA A 225 -14.05 2.78 -3.77
N HIS A 226 -15.17 2.62 -4.49
CA HIS A 226 -16.44 2.17 -3.93
C HIS A 226 -16.33 0.77 -3.32
N TYR A 227 -15.81 -0.22 -4.07
CA TYR A 227 -15.62 -1.57 -3.54
C TYR A 227 -14.62 -1.61 -2.38
N THR A 228 -13.55 -0.81 -2.44
CA THR A 228 -12.58 -0.70 -1.34
C THR A 228 -13.25 -0.12 -0.10
N GLY A 229 -14.08 0.92 -0.25
CA GLY A 229 -14.85 1.52 0.84
C GLY A 229 -15.84 0.54 1.47
N MET A 230 -16.56 -0.25 0.66
CA MET A 230 -17.45 -1.30 1.17
C MET A 230 -16.67 -2.34 1.98
N MET A 231 -15.56 -2.83 1.45
CA MET A 231 -14.72 -3.82 2.13
C MET A 231 -14.11 -3.25 3.42
N LEU A 232 -13.66 -2.00 3.40
CA LEU A 232 -13.15 -1.29 4.56
C LEU A 232 -14.22 -1.16 5.66
N GLY A 233 -15.45 -0.80 5.28
CA GLY A 233 -16.59 -0.73 6.21
C GLY A 233 -16.90 -2.08 6.85
N LEU A 234 -16.99 -3.15 6.03
CA LEU A 234 -17.18 -4.52 6.53
C LEU A 234 -16.05 -4.95 7.47
N TYR A 235 -14.80 -4.62 7.11
CA TYR A 235 -13.64 -4.95 7.93
C TYR A 235 -13.65 -4.23 9.29
N VAL A 236 -14.02 -2.95 9.31
CA VAL A 236 -14.16 -2.19 10.57
C VAL A 236 -15.29 -2.77 11.42
N VAL A 237 -16.43 -3.10 10.84
CA VAL A 237 -17.54 -3.77 11.55
C VAL A 237 -17.05 -5.09 12.17
N TYR A 238 -16.33 -5.90 11.41
CA TYR A 238 -15.72 -7.13 11.91
C TYR A 238 -14.76 -6.86 13.09
N MET A 239 -13.87 -5.88 12.98
CA MET A 239 -12.92 -5.51 14.05
C MET A 239 -13.63 -5.04 15.31
N VAL A 240 -14.69 -4.24 15.17
CA VAL A 240 -15.54 -3.79 16.30
C VAL A 240 -16.21 -4.97 16.98
N ILE A 241 -16.84 -5.87 16.21
CA ILE A 241 -17.50 -7.07 16.75
C ILE A 241 -16.50 -7.93 17.51
N MET A 242 -15.34 -8.23 16.92
CA MET A 242 -14.31 -9.04 17.57
C MET A 242 -13.77 -8.38 18.84
N HIS A 243 -13.59 -7.06 18.86
CA HIS A 243 -13.15 -6.33 20.05
C HIS A 243 -14.17 -6.42 21.20
N LEU A 244 -15.46 -6.36 20.88
CA LEU A 244 -16.55 -6.51 21.85
C LEU A 244 -16.67 -7.96 22.35
N LEU A 245 -16.57 -8.95 21.46
CA LEU A 245 -16.58 -10.38 21.81
C LEU A 245 -15.41 -10.77 22.71
N ASP A 246 -14.22 -10.23 22.44
CA ASP A 246 -13.02 -10.42 23.25
C ASP A 246 -13.07 -9.72 24.62
N LYS A 247 -14.15 -8.95 24.91
CA LYS A 247 -14.35 -8.17 26.14
C LYS A 247 -13.19 -7.23 26.47
N LYS A 248 -12.52 -6.72 25.43
CA LYS A 248 -11.44 -5.74 25.57
C LYS A 248 -12.00 -4.41 26.10
N PRO A 249 -11.17 -3.57 26.75
CA PRO A 249 -11.61 -2.27 27.23
C PRO A 249 -12.23 -1.44 26.08
N VAL A 250 -13.28 -0.68 26.39
CA VAL A 250 -14.02 0.11 25.39
C VAL A 250 -13.28 1.36 24.92
N LYS A 251 -12.39 1.92 25.76
CA LYS A 251 -11.67 3.16 25.45
C LYS A 251 -10.85 3.09 24.15
N PRO A 252 -10.00 2.06 23.91
CA PRO A 252 -9.29 1.92 22.65
C PRO A 252 -10.24 1.79 21.44
N LEU A 253 -11.36 1.08 21.58
CA LEU A 253 -12.35 0.96 20.52
C LEU A 253 -12.94 2.33 20.12
N VAL A 254 -13.36 3.12 21.11
CA VAL A 254 -13.88 4.47 20.87
C VAL A 254 -12.84 5.36 20.19
N LEU A 255 -11.57 5.26 20.61
CA LEU A 255 -10.48 6.02 20.00
C LEU A 255 -10.22 5.60 18.55
N SER A 256 -10.18 4.30 18.25
CA SER A 256 -10.04 3.81 16.88
C SER A 256 -11.21 4.23 15.99
N CYS A 257 -12.45 4.12 16.47
CA CYS A 257 -13.62 4.53 15.72
C CYS A 257 -13.64 6.04 15.47
N GLY A 258 -13.26 6.85 16.47
CA GLY A 258 -13.15 8.31 16.31
C GLY A 258 -12.06 8.71 15.30
N LEU A 259 -10.89 8.08 15.39
CA LEU A 259 -9.80 8.28 14.43
C LEU A 259 -10.14 7.77 13.03
N PHE A 260 -10.91 6.68 12.92
CA PHE A 260 -11.42 6.19 11.65
C PHE A 260 -12.40 7.19 11.02
N GLY A 261 -13.30 7.77 11.82
CA GLY A 261 -14.16 8.86 11.38
C GLY A 261 -13.36 10.06 10.87
N LEU A 262 -12.31 10.47 11.59
CA LEU A 262 -11.40 11.53 11.15
C LEU A 262 -10.70 11.19 9.84
N ALA A 263 -10.29 9.93 9.65
CA ALA A 263 -9.69 9.46 8.40
C ALA A 263 -10.68 9.56 7.23
N LEU A 264 -11.96 9.26 7.43
CA LEU A 264 -12.98 9.42 6.40
C LEU A 264 -13.25 10.90 6.06
N VAL A 265 -13.25 11.77 7.06
CA VAL A 265 -13.34 13.23 6.84
C VAL A 265 -12.13 13.71 6.03
N LEU A 266 -10.92 13.26 6.35
CA LEU A 266 -9.72 13.60 5.58
C LEU A 266 -9.81 13.06 4.14
N ALA A 267 -10.23 11.80 3.96
CA ALA A 267 -10.38 11.20 2.63
C ALA A 267 -11.38 11.96 1.76
N THR A 268 -12.52 12.34 2.33
CA THR A 268 -13.53 13.15 1.63
C THR A 268 -13.06 14.57 1.36
N ALA A 269 -12.30 15.20 2.27
CA ALA A 269 -11.71 16.52 2.03
C ALA A 269 -10.68 16.51 0.89
N ILE A 270 -9.83 15.47 0.83
CA ILE A 270 -8.88 15.29 -0.29
C ILE A 270 -9.65 15.04 -1.59
N ALA A 271 -10.67 14.17 -1.55
CA ALA A 271 -11.48 13.87 -2.72
C ALA A 271 -12.32 15.07 -3.19
N ALA A 272 -12.71 15.98 -2.30
CA ALA A 272 -13.48 17.17 -2.69
C ALA A 272 -12.71 18.07 -3.67
N VAL A 273 -11.37 18.02 -3.68
CA VAL A 273 -10.53 18.76 -4.65
C VAL A 273 -10.81 18.35 -6.09
N ILE A 274 -11.25 17.09 -6.33
CA ILE A 274 -11.64 16.58 -7.65
C ILE A 274 -12.87 17.33 -8.21
N VAL A 275 -13.76 17.77 -7.31
CA VAL A 275 -15.06 18.35 -7.65
C VAL A 275 -14.99 19.87 -7.81
N LEU A 276 -13.91 20.50 -7.33
CA LEU A 276 -13.65 21.94 -7.42
C LEU A 276 -13.00 22.31 -8.76
#